data_AF-A0A7K3WRZ2-F1
#
_entry.id   AF-A0A7K3WRZ2-F1
#
_cell.length_a   1.000
_cell.length_b   1.000
_cell.length_c   1.000
_cell.angle_alpha   90.00
_cell.angle_beta   90.00
_cell.angle_gamma   90.00
#
_symmetry.space_group_name_H-M   'P 1'
#
loop_
_entity.id
_entity.type
_entity.pdbx_description
1 polymer ?
#
loop_
_entity_poly.entity_id
_entity_poly.type
_entity_poly.pdbx_seq_one_letter_code
_entity_poly.pdbx_strand_id
1 'polypeptide(L)'
;MQEKIEFVLDLIRFERQVPKKFFKLLENTDGIYEARVITTFKSIRLLCFFDKGSVVVLANCFLKKTQKTPRKDIKLAERLKKEYSKEKYG
;
A
#
# COMPACT_ATOMS: atom_id res chain seq x y z
N MET A 1 18.11 -3.89 -3.33
CA MET A 1 16.99 -3.20 -2.63
C MET A 1 15.83 -2.94 -3.58
N GLN A 2 16.09 -2.39 -4.77
CA GLN A 2 15.09 -2.24 -5.84
C GLN A 2 14.42 -3.58 -6.22
N GLU A 3 15.21 -4.64 -6.43
CA GLU A 3 14.70 -5.98 -6.77
C GLU A 3 13.63 -6.52 -5.80
N LYS A 4 13.75 -6.23 -4.49
CA LYS A 4 12.78 -6.70 -3.49
C LYS A 4 11.47 -5.90 -3.53
N ILE A 5 11.56 -4.62 -3.90
CA ILE A 5 10.37 -3.77 -4.11
C ILE A 5 9.64 -4.28 -5.34
N GLU A 6 10.36 -4.47 -6.45
CA GLU A 6 9.81 -5.02 -7.70
C GLU A 6 9.15 -6.37 -7.47
N PHE A 7 9.83 -7.30 -6.80
CA PHE A 7 9.25 -8.60 -6.46
C PHE A 7 7.90 -8.50 -5.73
N VAL A 8 7.77 -7.61 -4.75
CA VAL A 8 6.51 -7.45 -4.01
C VAL A 8 5.44 -6.78 -4.87
N LEU A 9 5.82 -5.82 -5.72
CA LEU A 9 4.88 -5.18 -6.65
C LEU A 9 4.39 -6.16 -7.72
N ASP A 10 5.27 -7.00 -8.24
CA ASP A 10 4.92 -8.05 -9.20
C ASP A 10 4.02 -9.10 -8.56
N LEU A 11 4.30 -9.49 -7.32
CA LEU A 11 3.41 -10.37 -6.56
C LEU A 11 2.01 -9.78 -6.45
N ILE A 12 1.89 -8.47 -6.18
CA ILE A 12 0.59 -7.79 -6.09
C ILE A 12 -0.10 -7.69 -7.46
N ARG A 13 0.68 -7.54 -8.54
CA ARG A 13 0.18 -7.35 -9.90
C ARG A 13 -0.30 -8.65 -10.53
N PHE A 14 0.45 -9.74 -10.35
CA PHE A 14 0.25 -10.97 -11.12
C PHE A 14 -0.39 -12.10 -10.30
N GLU A 15 -0.20 -12.12 -8.97
CA GLU A 15 -0.79 -13.18 -8.17
C GLU A 15 -2.27 -12.92 -7.89
N ARG A 16 -3.09 -13.93 -8.17
CA ARG A 16 -4.52 -13.89 -7.83
C ARG A 16 -4.77 -13.81 -6.32
N GLN A 17 -3.87 -14.38 -5.51
CA GLN A 17 -3.95 -14.37 -4.05
C GLN A 17 -2.60 -14.03 -3.45
N VAL A 18 -2.48 -12.78 -3.00
CA VAL A 18 -1.25 -12.31 -2.36
C VAL A 18 -1.24 -12.70 -0.88
N PRO A 19 -0.18 -13.35 -0.38
CA PRO A 19 -0.07 -13.67 1.04
C PRO A 19 -0.15 -12.43 1.94
N LYS A 20 -0.89 -12.54 3.05
CA LYS A 20 -1.05 -11.45 4.05
C LYS A 20 0.26 -10.88 4.60
N LYS A 21 1.36 -11.64 4.50
CA LYS A 21 2.70 -11.19 4.90
C LYS A 21 3.29 -10.12 3.97
N PHE A 22 2.84 -10.06 2.72
CA PHE A 22 3.26 -9.10 1.70
C PHE A 22 2.22 -8.04 1.42
N PHE A 23 0.92 -8.38 1.53
CA PHE A 23 -0.15 -7.44 1.21
C PHE A 23 -1.30 -7.61 2.19
N LYS A 24 -1.62 -6.56 2.95
CA LYS A 24 -2.61 -6.63 4.03
C LYS A 24 -3.55 -5.44 4.00
N LEU A 25 -4.85 -5.67 4.15
CA LEU A 25 -5.83 -4.63 4.45
C LEU A 25 -5.58 -4.05 5.85
N LEU A 26 -5.56 -2.72 5.96
CA LEU A 26 -5.55 -2.03 7.25
C LEU A 26 -6.97 -1.93 7.79
N GLU A 27 -7.18 -2.52 8.97
CA GLU A 27 -8.46 -2.43 9.69
C GLU A 27 -8.73 -0.99 10.13
N ASN A 28 -10.02 -0.62 10.20
CA ASN A 28 -10.49 0.73 10.55
C ASN A 28 -9.95 1.83 9.62
N THR A 29 -9.76 1.51 8.34
CA THR A 29 -9.43 2.47 7.28
C THR A 29 -10.45 2.37 6.17
N ASP A 30 -10.60 3.44 5.37
CA ASP A 30 -11.42 3.42 4.17
C ASP A 30 -10.73 2.66 3.02
N GLY A 31 -10.58 1.35 3.16
CA GLY A 31 -10.08 0.46 2.11
C GLY A 31 -8.60 0.63 1.78
N ILE A 32 -7.77 1.00 2.77
CA ILE A 32 -6.33 1.16 2.59
C ILE A 32 -5.61 -0.18 2.82
N TYR A 33 -4.80 -0.58 1.85
CA TYR A 33 -3.93 -1.74 1.91
C TYR A 33 -2.48 -1.33 2.16
N GLU A 34 -1.73 -2.18 2.85
CA GLU A 34 -0.28 -2.06 2.98
C GLU A 34 0.44 -3.17 2.21
N ALA A 35 1.30 -2.77 1.27
CA ALA A 35 2.32 -3.65 0.72
C ALA A 35 3.58 -3.60 1.61
N ARG A 36 4.07 -4.77 2.00
CA ARG A 36 5.14 -4.98 2.97
C ARG A 36 6.40 -5.43 2.25
N VAL A 37 7.34 -4.50 2.07
CA VAL A 37 8.67 -4.83 1.55
C VAL A 37 9.63 -4.90 2.73
N ILE A 38 10.12 -6.11 3.02
CA ILE A 38 11.06 -6.35 4.11
C ILE A 38 12.39 -6.81 3.51
N THR A 39 13.44 -6.07 3.80
CA THR A 39 14.83 -6.40 3.46
C THR A 39 15.64 -6.52 4.75
N THR A 40 16.87 -7.05 4.67
CA THR A 40 17.78 -7.19 5.81
C THR A 40 18.00 -5.86 6.56
N PHE A 41 18.01 -4.74 5.83
CA PHE A 41 18.35 -3.44 6.40
C PHE A 41 17.15 -2.51 6.58
N LYS A 42 16.09 -2.70 5.78
CA LYS A 42 14.98 -1.75 5.72
C LYS A 42 13.64 -2.47 5.62
N SER A 43 12.68 -1.95 6.36
CA SER A 43 11.27 -2.35 6.28
C SER A 43 10.49 -1.19 5.70
N ILE A 44 10.01 -1.33 4.47
CA ILE A 44 9.23 -0.33 3.75
C ILE A 44 7.76 -0.75 3.77
N ARG A 45 6.88 0.22 3.93
CA ARG A 45 5.44 0.04 3.76
C ARG A 45 4.95 0.98 2.67
N LEU A 46 4.25 0.43 1.70
CA LEU A 46 3.55 1.19 0.67
C LEU A 46 2.07 1.14 1.03
N LEU A 47 1.46 2.29 1.26
CA LEU A 47 0.02 2.41 1.42
C LEU A 47 -0.60 2.58 0.05
N CYS A 48 -1.67 1.85 -0.20
CA CYS A 48 -2.32 1.77 -1.49
C CYS A 48 -3.81 1.47 -1.33
N PHE A 49 -4.56 1.60 -2.41
CA PHE A 49 -5.99 1.28 -2.45
C PHE A 49 -6.36 0.68 -3.81
N PHE A 50 -7.46 -0.07 -3.83
CA PHE A 50 -8.02 -0.55 -5.09
C PHE A 50 -8.87 0.54 -5.73
N ASP A 51 -8.72 0.67 -7.04
CA ASP A 51 -9.62 1.39 -7.92
C ASP A 51 -10.41 0.39 -8.79
N LYS A 52 -11.40 0.86 -9.57
CA LYS A 52 -12.26 0.03 -10.42
C LYS A 52 -11.46 -1.01 -11.22
N GLY A 53 -11.96 -2.24 -11.24
CA GLY A 53 -11.30 -3.38 -11.88
C GLY A 53 -10.19 -3.98 -11.02
N SER A 54 -9.01 -4.20 -11.62
CA SER A 54 -7.83 -4.80 -10.95
C SER A 54 -6.69 -3.80 -10.78
N VAL A 55 -7.02 -2.50 -10.65
CA VAL A 55 -6.04 -1.43 -10.51
C VAL A 55 -5.73 -1.19 -9.03
N VAL A 56 -4.45 -1.26 -8.68
CA VAL A 56 -3.93 -0.87 -7.36
C VAL A 56 -3.20 0.46 -7.49
N VAL A 57 -3.64 1.47 -6.75
CA VAL A 57 -3.02 2.80 -6.73
C VAL A 57 -2.15 2.94 -5.49
N LEU A 58 -0.86 3.22 -5.69
CA LEU A 58 0.07 3.50 -4.60
C LEU A 58 -0.08 4.96 -4.17
N ALA A 59 -0.42 5.19 -2.90
CA ALA A 59 -0.70 6.53 -2.37
C ALA A 59 0.51 7.14 -1.65
N ASN A 60 1.16 6.38 -0.76
CA ASN A 60 2.27 6.88 0.05
C ASN A 60 3.24 5.75 0.41
N CYS A 61 4.50 6.09 0.69
CA CYS A 61 5.51 5.14 1.13
C CYS A 61 6.27 5.66 2.35
N PHE A 62 6.61 4.77 3.28
CA PHE A 62 7.44 5.14 4.43
C PHE A 62 8.37 4.00 4.85
N LEU A 63 9.53 4.39 5.39
CA LEU A 63 10.44 3.51 6.09
C LEU A 63 9.91 3.29 7.50
N LYS A 64 9.53 2.05 7.81
CA LYS A 64 9.03 1.65 9.11
C LYS A 64 10.14 1.73 10.15
N LYS A 65 10.17 2.82 10.92
CA LYS A 65 11.03 3.01 12.09
C LYS A 65 10.35 2.59 13.40
N THR A 66 9.02 2.43 13.39
CA THR A 66 8.19 2.14 14.57
C THR A 66 7.32 0.89 14.34
N GLN A 67 6.84 0.26 15.41
CA GLN A 67 6.08 -1.01 15.32
C GLN A 67 4.71 -0.85 14.64
N LYS A 68 4.03 0.29 14.81
CA LYS A 68 2.70 0.57 14.25
C LYS A 68 2.79 1.54 13.08
N THR A 69 1.92 1.36 12.08
CA THR A 69 1.79 2.30 10.97
C THR A 69 1.34 3.66 11.51
N PRO A 70 2.08 4.76 11.27
CA PRO A 70 1.73 6.05 11.83
C PRO A 70 0.36 6.51 11.33
N ARG A 71 -0.50 6.99 12.24
CA ARG A 71 -1.84 7.49 11.88
C ARG A 71 -1.82 8.61 10.84
N LYS A 72 -0.73 9.39 10.79
CA LYS A 72 -0.55 10.47 9.83
C LYS A 72 -0.48 9.95 8.39
N ASP A 73 0.27 8.88 8.15
CA ASP A 73 0.39 8.27 6.82
C ASP A 73 -0.92 7.63 6.36
N ILE A 74 -1.68 7.03 7.28
CA ILE A 74 -3.01 6.48 6.98
C ILE A 74 -3.96 7.60 6.54
N LYS A 75 -4.06 8.68 7.32
CA LYS A 75 -4.90 9.83 6.99
C LYS A 75 -4.50 10.46 5.65
N LEU A 76 -3.20 10.51 5.35
CA LEU A 76 -2.70 10.99 4.07
C LEU A 76 -3.16 10.08 2.93
N ALA A 77 -3.04 8.76 3.07
CA ALA A 77 -3.50 7.80 2.08
C ALA A 77 -5.01 7.89 1.82
N GLU A 78 -5.83 8.04 2.88
CA GLU A 78 -7.28 8.24 2.76
C GLU A 78 -7.63 9.55 2.06
N ARG A 79 -6.90 10.63 2.36
CA ARG A 79 -7.08 11.91 1.66
C ARG A 79 -6.75 11.79 0.18
N LEU A 80 -5.61 11.19 -0.16
CA LEU A 80 -5.18 10.98 -1.54
C LEU A 80 -6.16 10.09 -2.31
N LYS A 81 -6.71 9.05 -1.69
CA LYS A 81 -7.77 8.22 -2.28
C LYS A 81 -9.01 9.06 -2.66
N LYS A 82 -9.45 9.95 -1.76
CA LYS A 82 -10.60 10.84 -2.01
C LYS A 82 -10.32 11.84 -3.14
N GLU A 83 -9.14 12.45 -3.12
CA GLU A 83 -8.69 13.38 -4.17
C GLU A 83 -8.63 12.68 -5.53
N TYR A 84 -7.96 11.53 -5.60
CA TYR A 84 -7.90 10.69 -6.80
C TYR A 84 -9.30 10.32 -7.34
N SER A 85 -10.20 9.90 -6.45
CA SER A 85 -11.55 9.49 -6.85
C SER A 85 -12.36 10.67 -7.38
N LYS A 86 -12.19 11.85 -6.80
CA LYS A 86 -12.83 13.10 -7.24
C LYS A 86 -12.29 13.53 -8.61
N GLU A 87 -10.97 13.48 -8.81
CA GLU A 87 -10.35 13.86 -10.09
C GLU A 87 -10.70 12.89 -11.21
N LYS A 88 -10.81 11.60 -10.91
CA LYS A 88 -11.04 10.56 -11.93
C LYS A 88 -12.52 10.34 -12.28
N TYR A 89 -13.43 10.57 -11.34
CA TYR A 89 -14.85 10.24 -11.49
C TYR A 89 -15.82 11.37 -11.14
N GLY A 90 -15.35 12.47 -10.57
CA GLY A 90 -16.15 13.68 -10.32
C GLY A 90 -16.14 14.61 -11.51
#